data_AF-A0A536YXI9-F1
#
_entry.id   AF-A0A536YXI9-F1
#
_cell.length_a   1.000
_cell.length_b   1.000
_cell.length_c   1.000
_cell.angle_alpha   90.00
_cell.angle_beta   90.00
_cell.angle_gamma   90.00
#
_symmetry.space_group_name_H-M   'P 1'
#
loop_
_entity.id
_entity.type
_entity.pdbx_description
1 polymer ?
#
loop_
_entity_poly.entity_id
_entity_poly.type
_entity_poly.pdbx_seq_one_letter_code
_entity_poly.pdbx_strand_id
1 'polypeptide(L)'
;MKTLSRYIGREVLYASLLIFVALLMLFAFFDLIHELGNVGKDGYPLGRALLFVGLSMPGHIYELVPTAALIGTLSAIAGLVANSEYTVMRTSGASLTQITLAIVRVGIPLAIATFPACSTRHATSRRLTFSSVR
;
A
#
# COMPACT_ATOMS: atom_id res chain seq x y z
N MET A 1 8.32 18.98 -21.39
CA MET A 1 8.35 17.57 -20.94
C MET A 1 8.13 17.36 -19.44
N LYS A 2 8.34 18.36 -18.56
CA LYS A 2 8.07 18.22 -17.11
C LYS A 2 6.58 18.02 -16.75
N THR A 3 5.68 18.56 -17.56
CA THR A 3 4.22 18.47 -17.38
C THR A 3 3.71 17.03 -17.53
N LEU A 4 4.15 16.33 -18.59
CA LEU A 4 3.75 14.93 -18.84
C LEU A 4 4.23 13.99 -17.73
N SER A 5 5.50 14.08 -17.35
CA SER A 5 6.03 13.25 -16.25
C SER A 5 5.34 13.54 -14.92
N ARG A 6 4.93 14.80 -14.66
CA ARG A 6 4.20 15.16 -13.45
C ARG A 6 2.75 14.65 -13.47
N TYR A 7 2.12 14.65 -14.64
CA TYR A 7 0.78 14.10 -14.82
C TYR A 7 0.77 12.59 -14.56
N ILE A 8 1.65 11.83 -15.23
CA ILE A 8 1.78 10.38 -15.03
C ILE A 8 2.09 10.06 -13.56
N GLY A 9 3.04 10.79 -12.96
CA GLY A 9 3.38 10.58 -11.55
C GLY A 9 2.21 10.85 -10.60
N ARG A 10 1.39 11.85 -10.89
CA ARG A 10 0.19 12.17 -10.10
C ARG A 10 -0.89 11.11 -10.24
N GLU A 11 -1.16 10.64 -11.46
CA GLU A 11 -2.13 9.56 -11.70
C GLU A 11 -1.72 8.26 -10.99
N VAL A 12 -0.44 7.88 -11.10
CA VAL A 12 0.10 6.72 -10.38
C VAL A 12 -0.05 6.87 -8.87
N LEU A 13 0.28 8.05 -8.33
CA LEU A 13 0.20 8.31 -6.90
C LEU A 13 -1.25 8.28 -6.39
N TYR A 14 -2.21 8.83 -7.14
CA TYR A 14 -3.63 8.77 -6.79
C TYR A 14 -4.17 7.34 -6.86
N ALA A 15 -3.86 6.58 -7.91
CA ALA A 15 -4.30 5.19 -8.03
C ALA A 15 -3.73 4.33 -6.89
N SER A 16 -2.44 4.48 -6.56
CA SER A 16 -1.82 3.80 -5.42
C SER A 16 -2.45 4.20 -4.09
N LEU A 17 -2.74 5.48 -3.86
CA LEU A 17 -3.42 5.93 -2.65
C LEU A 17 -4.84 5.37 -2.52
N LEU A 18 -5.60 5.36 -3.61
CA LEU A 18 -6.97 4.84 -3.64
C LEU A 18 -6.98 3.35 -3.27
N ILE A 19 -6.10 2.57 -3.90
CA ILE A 19 -5.96 1.15 -3.58
C ILE A 19 -5.43 0.92 -2.17
N PHE A 20 -4.50 1.76 -1.69
CA PHE A 20 -4.00 1.68 -0.33
C PHE A 20 -5.12 1.89 0.70
N VAL A 21 -5.97 2.90 0.51
CA VAL A 21 -7.12 3.16 1.37
C VAL A 21 -8.14 2.02 1.29
N ALA A 22 -8.40 1.49 0.09
CA ALA A 22 -9.30 0.35 -0.10
C ALA A 22 -8.81 -0.90 0.64
N LEU A 23 -7.52 -1.22 0.54
CA LEU A 23 -6.91 -2.33 1.26
C LEU A 23 -6.93 -2.10 2.77
N LEU A 24 -6.62 -0.90 3.25
CA LEU A 24 -6.70 -0.58 4.68
C LEU A 24 -8.11 -0.74 5.24
N MET A 25 -9.13 -0.25 4.53
CA MET A 25 -10.53 -0.44 4.90
C MET A 25 -10.91 -1.92 4.95
N LEU A 26 -10.47 -2.70 3.96
CA LEU A 26 -10.74 -4.13 3.90
C LEU A 26 -10.08 -4.88 5.07
N PHE A 27 -8.82 -4.57 5.40
CA PHE A 27 -8.12 -5.18 6.54
C PHE A 27 -8.75 -4.77 7.87
N ALA A 28 -9.07 -3.49 8.06
CA ALA A 28 -9.75 -3.02 9.26
C ALA A 28 -11.13 -3.71 9.45
N PHE A 29 -11.82 -3.98 8.34
CA PHE A 29 -13.06 -4.73 8.36
C PHE A 29 -12.86 -6.21 8.74
N PHE A 30 -11.79 -6.86 8.24
CA PHE A 30 -11.44 -8.21 8.65
C PHE A 30 -11.07 -8.30 10.13
N ASP A 31 -10.30 -7.34 10.65
CA ASP A 31 -9.97 -7.28 12.08
C ASP A 31 -11.22 -7.08 12.93
N LEU A 32 -12.15 -6.23 12.47
CA LEU A 32 -13.42 -6.02 13.15
C LEU A 32 -14.26 -7.30 13.20
N ILE A 33 -14.36 -8.05 12.10
CA ILE A 33 -15.06 -9.35 12.07
C ILE A 33 -14.39 -10.35 13.01
N HIS A 34 -13.06 -10.39 13.00
CA HIS A 34 -12.29 -11.28 13.86
C HIS A 34 -12.58 -11.01 15.34
N GLU A 35 -12.60 -9.74 15.72
CA GLU A 35 -12.84 -9.32 17.10
C GLU A 35 -14.32 -9.47 17.49
N LEU A 36 -15.25 -9.23 16.56
CA LEU A 36 -16.69 -9.48 16.74
C LEU A 36 -16.99 -10.95 17.07
N GLY A 37 -16.18 -11.90 16.60
CA GLY A 37 -16.30 -13.30 16.97
C GLY A 37 -16.02 -13.59 18.46
N ASN A 38 -15.29 -12.69 19.13
CA ASN A 38 -14.99 -12.76 20.57
C ASN A 38 -15.88 -11.84 21.41
N VAL A 39 -16.62 -10.91 20.78
CA VAL A 39 -17.60 -10.05 21.45
C VAL A 39 -18.74 -10.91 22.00
N GLY A 40 -18.82 -11.01 23.33
CA GLY A 40 -19.83 -11.81 24.04
C GLY A 40 -19.27 -12.87 24.98
N LYS A 41 -17.96 -13.19 24.89
CA LYS A 41 -17.26 -13.94 25.94
C LYS A 41 -16.65 -12.95 26.94
N ASP A 42 -16.96 -13.11 28.23
CA ASP A 42 -16.40 -12.34 29.35
C ASP A 42 -16.70 -10.82 29.37
N GLY A 43 -17.83 -10.37 28.81
CA GLY A 43 -18.27 -8.97 28.94
C GLY A 43 -17.46 -7.97 28.12
N TYR A 44 -16.82 -8.41 27.03
CA TYR A 44 -16.02 -7.56 26.16
C TYR A 44 -16.89 -6.53 25.40
N PRO A 45 -16.73 -5.21 25.65
CA PRO A 45 -17.55 -4.20 24.99
C PRO A 45 -17.06 -3.92 23.56
N LEU A 46 -18.00 -3.65 22.65
CA LEU A 46 -17.74 -3.25 21.25
C LEU A 46 -16.72 -2.10 21.13
N GLY A 47 -16.69 -1.21 22.12
CA GLY A 47 -15.73 -0.11 22.19
C GLY A 47 -14.26 -0.54 22.29
N ARG A 48 -13.96 -1.67 22.95
CA ARG A 48 -12.59 -2.22 22.98
C ARG A 48 -12.19 -2.81 21.63
N ALA A 49 -13.13 -3.40 20.90
CA ALA A 49 -12.87 -3.96 19.57
C ALA A 49 -12.44 -2.85 18.59
N LEU A 50 -13.14 -1.70 18.59
CA LEU A 50 -12.75 -0.55 17.78
C LEU A 50 -11.38 0.02 18.18
N LEU A 51 -11.08 0.04 19.47
CA LEU A 51 -9.78 0.47 19.99
C LEU A 51 -8.66 -0.48 19.53
N PHE A 52 -8.92 -1.80 19.53
CA PHE A 52 -8.00 -2.82 19.05
C PHE A 52 -7.74 -2.69 17.54
N VAL A 53 -8.78 -2.54 16.73
CA VAL A 53 -8.65 -2.28 15.28
C VAL A 53 -7.82 -1.01 15.04
N GLY A 54 -8.06 0.05 15.80
CA GLY A 54 -7.27 1.29 15.75
C GLY A 54 -5.80 1.09 16.10
N LEU A 55 -5.48 0.23 17.08
CA LEU A 55 -4.09 -0.12 17.44
C LEU A 55 -3.43 -1.04 16.41
N SER A 56 -4.19 -1.84 15.68
CA SER A 56 -3.69 -2.76 14.65
C SER A 56 -3.42 -2.05 13.31
N MET A 57 -4.16 -0.97 13.00
CA MET A 57 -3.97 -0.15 11.79
C MET A 57 -2.52 0.21 11.44
N PRO A 58 -1.68 0.74 12.37
CA PRO A 58 -0.28 1.05 12.05
C PRO A 58 0.50 -0.19 11.59
N GLY A 59 0.19 -1.39 12.11
CA GLY A 59 0.80 -2.63 11.66
C GLY A 59 0.46 -2.97 10.20
N HIS A 60 -0.81 -2.79 9.81
CA HIS A 60 -1.29 -3.07 8.46
C HIS A 60 -0.78 -2.06 7.42
N ILE A 61 -0.65 -0.78 7.78
CA ILE A 61 -0.11 0.26 6.89
C ILE A 61 1.22 -0.19 6.29
N TYR A 62 2.15 -0.68 7.11
CA TYR A 62 3.48 -1.07 6.63
C TYR A 62 3.49 -2.33 5.74
N GLU A 63 2.57 -3.25 5.95
CA GLU A 63 2.44 -4.45 5.11
C GLU A 63 1.74 -4.15 3.79
N LEU A 64 0.80 -3.20 3.80
CA LEU A 64 -0.04 -2.89 2.65
C LEU A 64 0.62 -1.91 1.69
N VAL A 65 1.54 -1.05 2.13
CA VAL A 65 2.24 -0.07 1.27
C VAL A 65 2.84 -0.70 0.00
N PRO A 66 3.69 -1.75 0.05
CA PRO A 66 4.30 -2.32 -1.15
C PRO A 66 3.27 -2.97 -2.09
N THR A 67 2.28 -3.66 -1.52
CA THR A 67 1.20 -4.31 -2.27
C THR A 67 0.32 -3.28 -2.96
N ALA A 68 -0.05 -2.21 -2.27
CA ALA A 68 -0.82 -1.10 -2.82
C ALA A 68 -0.05 -0.33 -3.89
N ALA A 69 1.26 -0.14 -3.72
CA ALA A 69 2.12 0.48 -4.73
C ALA A 69 2.15 -0.35 -6.03
N LEU A 70 2.26 -1.68 -5.92
CA LEU A 70 2.29 -2.59 -7.06
C LEU A 70 0.95 -2.63 -7.81
N ILE A 71 -0.15 -2.83 -7.08
CA ILE A 71 -1.49 -2.87 -7.70
C ILE A 71 -1.85 -1.47 -8.24
N GLY A 72 -1.52 -0.41 -7.50
CA GLY A 72 -1.81 0.97 -7.89
C GLY A 72 -1.10 1.43 -9.15
N THR A 73 0.19 1.10 -9.29
CA THR A 73 0.93 1.39 -10.52
C THR A 73 0.34 0.63 -11.71
N LEU A 74 -0.02 -0.63 -11.54
CA LEU A 74 -0.67 -1.42 -12.59
C LEU A 74 -2.02 -0.82 -13.00
N SER A 75 -2.86 -0.47 -12.02
CA SER A 75 -4.18 0.14 -12.26
C SER A 75 -4.06 1.51 -12.92
N ALA A 76 -3.07 2.34 -12.55
CA ALA A 76 -2.82 3.61 -13.20
C ALA A 76 -2.46 3.42 -14.68
N ILE A 77 -1.51 2.53 -14.98
CA ILE A 77 -1.11 2.24 -16.37
C ILE A 77 -2.29 1.69 -17.16
N ALA A 78 -3.07 0.78 -16.58
CA ALA A 78 -4.28 0.25 -17.20
C ALA A 78 -5.28 1.38 -17.53
N GLY A 79 -5.46 2.35 -16.63
CA GLY A 79 -6.29 3.54 -16.87
C GLY A 79 -5.77 4.41 -18.03
N LEU A 80 -4.46 4.67 -18.10
CA LEU A 80 -3.86 5.42 -19.20
C LEU A 80 -4.00 4.69 -20.55
N VAL A 81 -3.93 3.37 -20.55
CA VAL A 81 -4.12 2.54 -21.76
C VAL A 81 -5.60 2.53 -22.17
N ALA A 82 -6.52 2.36 -21.22
CA ALA A 82 -7.97 2.32 -21.49
C ALA A 82 -8.49 3.63 -22.08
N ASN A 83 -7.98 4.77 -21.61
CA ASN A 83 -8.35 6.09 -22.13
C ASN A 83 -7.56 6.49 -23.40
N SER A 84 -6.77 5.58 -23.98
CA SER A 84 -5.89 5.84 -25.14
C SER A 84 -4.83 6.94 -24.93
N GLU A 85 -4.65 7.46 -23.71
CA GLU A 85 -3.66 8.48 -23.38
C GLU A 85 -2.23 7.95 -23.58
N TYR A 86 -1.98 6.70 -23.18
CA TYR A 86 -0.71 6.04 -23.41
C TYR A 86 -0.37 5.93 -24.91
N THR A 87 -1.37 5.58 -25.72
CA THR A 87 -1.24 5.49 -27.19
C THR A 87 -0.91 6.86 -27.79
N VAL A 88 -1.62 7.91 -27.39
CA VAL A 88 -1.36 9.29 -27.83
C VAL A 88 0.07 9.70 -27.50
N MET A 89 0.52 9.48 -26.25
CA MET A 89 1.90 9.78 -25.83
C MET A 89 2.94 9.07 -26.71
N ARG A 90 2.70 7.80 -27.06
CA ARG A 90 3.61 7.02 -27.92
C ARG A 90 3.63 7.53 -29.35
N THR A 91 2.48 7.89 -29.91
CA THR A 91 2.39 8.45 -31.28
C THR A 91 2.98 9.86 -31.38
N SER A 92 2.95 10.65 -30.31
CA SER A 92 3.57 11.98 -30.26
C SER A 92 5.10 11.94 -30.04
N GLY A 93 5.72 10.76 -30.09
CA GLY A 93 7.17 10.60 -29.93
C GLY A 93 7.68 10.59 -28.49
N ALA A 94 6.81 10.39 -27.48
CA ALA A 94 7.30 10.19 -26.11
C ALA A 94 8.02 8.85 -25.99
N SER A 95 9.24 8.86 -25.44
CA SER A 95 10.01 7.63 -25.25
C SER A 95 9.44 6.82 -24.09
N LEU A 96 9.51 5.49 -24.20
CA LEU A 96 9.13 4.58 -23.13
C LEU A 96 9.91 4.86 -21.84
N THR A 97 11.21 5.19 -21.98
CA THR A 97 12.09 5.51 -20.86
C THR A 97 11.60 6.71 -20.04
N GLN A 98 10.95 7.71 -20.65
CA GLN A 98 10.40 8.85 -19.92
C GLN A 98 9.22 8.45 -19.03
N ILE A 99 8.38 7.52 -19.51
CA ILE A 99 7.23 6.99 -18.76
C ILE A 99 7.74 6.14 -17.60
N THR A 100 8.66 5.22 -17.86
CA THR A 100 9.27 4.38 -16.82
C THR A 100 9.98 5.23 -15.75
N LEU A 101 10.72 6.27 -16.14
CA LEU A 101 11.41 7.14 -15.17
C LEU A 101 10.42 7.94 -14.31
N ALA A 102 9.27 8.35 -14.87
CA ALA A 102 8.22 9.02 -14.11
C ALA A 102 7.61 8.09 -13.05
N ILE A 103 7.35 6.84 -13.39
CA ILE A 103 6.83 5.82 -12.47
C ILE A 103 7.86 5.50 -11.38
N VAL A 104 9.12 5.28 -11.75
CA VAL A 104 10.22 4.98 -10.80
C VAL A 104 10.40 6.13 -9.81
N ARG A 105 10.31 7.39 -10.24
CA ARG A 105 10.38 8.56 -9.34
C ARG A 105 9.29 8.57 -8.27
N VAL A 106 8.12 8.00 -8.55
CA VAL A 106 7.03 7.84 -7.56
C VAL A 106 7.23 6.59 -6.72
N GLY A 107 7.77 5.51 -7.30
CA GLY A 107 8.07 4.27 -6.59
C GLY A 107 9.20 4.38 -5.56
N ILE A 108 10.23 5.19 -5.82
CA ILE A 108 11.37 5.39 -4.90
C ILE A 108 10.92 5.87 -3.50
N PRO A 109 10.14 6.95 -3.33
CA PRO A 109 9.70 7.39 -2.01
C PRO A 109 8.82 6.35 -1.30
N LEU A 110 7.96 5.63 -2.04
CA LEU A 110 7.16 4.52 -1.49
C LEU A 110 8.03 3.35 -1.01
N ALA A 111 9.08 3.01 -1.75
CA ALA A 111 10.02 1.95 -1.38
C ALA A 111 10.85 2.33 -0.13
N ILE A 112 11.31 3.59 -0.06
CA ILE A 112 12.03 4.12 1.11
C ILE A 112 11.12 4.09 2.36
N ALA A 113 9.84 4.43 2.21
CA ALA A 113 8.88 4.37 3.32
C ALA A 113 8.67 2.95 3.86
N THR A 114 8.82 1.93 3.01
CA THR A 114 8.63 0.51 3.37
C THR A 114 9.88 -0.11 4.01
N PHE A 115 11.06 0.32 3.60
CA PHE A 115 12.35 -0.21 4.07
C PHE A 115 12.54 -0.28 5.61
N PRO A 116 12.17 0.75 6.41
CA PRO A 116 12.32 0.70 7.88
C PRO A 116 11.41 -0.36 8.53
N ALA A 117 10.25 -0.67 7.94
CA ALA A 117 9.35 -1.69 8.47
C ALA A 117 9.90 -3.12 8.28
N CYS A 118 10.54 -3.37 7.13
CA CYS A 118 11.20 -4.65 6.86
C CYS A 118 12.38 -4.91 7.82
N SER A 119 13.14 -3.85 8.14
CA SER A 119 14.25 -3.93 9.11
C SER A 119 13.75 -4.27 10.53
N THR A 120 12.58 -3.76 10.93
CA THR A 120 12.09 -3.88 12.30
C THR A 120 11.47 -5.26 12.57
N ARG A 121 10.74 -5.87 11.62
CA ARG A 121 10.14 -7.21 11.81
C ARG A 121 11.18 -8.34 11.80
N HIS A 122 12.23 -8.24 10.97
CA HIS A 122 13.30 -9.26 10.95
C HIS A 122 14.11 -9.28 12.26
N ALA A 123 14.23 -8.15 12.96
CA ALA A 123 14.91 -8.07 14.25
C ALA A 123 14.10 -8.71 15.40
N THR A 124 12.76 -8.66 15.34
CA THR A 124 11.87 -9.22 16.38
C THR A 124 11.70 -10.73 16.24
N SER A 125 11.63 -11.28 15.02
CA SER A 125 11.52 -12.73 14.80
C SER A 125 12.75 -13.51 15.31
N ARG A 126 13.96 -12.96 15.19
CA ARG A 126 15.18 -13.60 15.72
C ARG A 126 15.26 -13.66 17.25
N ARG A 127 14.58 -12.76 17.98
CA ARG A 127 14.63 -12.74 19.45
C ARG A 127 13.75 -13.80 20.10
N LEU A 128 12.62 -14.16 19.47
CA LEU A 128 11.69 -15.15 20.02
C LEU A 128 12.15 -16.59 19.80
N THR A 129 12.85 -16.89 18.69
CA THR A 129 13.46 -18.21 18.48
C THR A 129 14.60 -18.48 19.47
N PHE A 130 15.37 -17.46 19.86
CA PHE A 130 16.50 -17.63 20.79
C PHE A 130 16.08 -17.74 22.26
N SER A 131 14.90 -17.24 22.63
CA SER A 131 14.34 -17.33 23.99
C SER A 131 13.60 -18.64 24.29
N SER A 132 13.28 -19.45 23.26
CA SER A 132 12.62 -20.76 23.43
C SER A 132 13.60 -21.94 23.36
N VAL A 133 14.90 -21.68 23.19
CA VAL A 133 15.98 -22.69 23.08
C VAL A 133 16.96 -22.59 24.27
N ARG A 134 16.60 -21.83 25.30
CA ARG A 134 17.27 -21.81 26.61
C ARG A 134 16.23 -21.93 27.70
#